data_AF-A0A061IH57-F1
#
_entry.id   AF-A0A061IH57-F1
#
_cell.length_a   1.000
_cell.length_b   1.000
_cell.length_c   1.000
_cell.angle_alpha   90.00
_cell.angle_beta   90.00
_cell.angle_gamma   90.00
#
_symmetry.space_group_name_H-M   'P 1'
#
loop_
_entity.id
_entity.type
_entity.pdbx_description
1 polymer ?
#
loop_
_entity_poly.entity_id
_entity_poly.type
_entity_poly.pdbx_seq_one_letter_code
_entity_poly.pdbx_strand_id
1 'polypeptide(L)'
;MTVNCSLWQENSLSVKRFVFAKFSEDPGECFLLFIFILFMFLASLTGNTLIALAICTSPALHTPMYFFLANLSLLEIGYTCSVIPKMLQSLVTEARGISREGCATQIFFFTFFGITECCLLAAMAFDRYMAICSPLHYAT
;
A
#
# COMPACT_ATOMS: atom_id res chain seq x y z
N MET A 1 -35.00 -17.75 -31.32
CA MET A 1 -33.80 -18.58 -31.58
C MET A 1 -33.15 -18.86 -30.25
N THR A 2 -32.96 -20.15 -29.98
CA THR A 2 -32.67 -20.78 -28.70
C THR A 2 -31.37 -20.28 -28.06
N VAL A 3 -31.47 -19.77 -26.84
CA VAL A 3 -30.33 -19.52 -25.95
C VAL A 3 -29.81 -20.90 -25.53
N ASN A 4 -28.77 -21.39 -26.20
CA ASN A 4 -28.15 -22.67 -25.88
C ASN A 4 -27.35 -22.52 -24.58
N CYS A 5 -27.92 -23.06 -23.50
CA CYS A 5 -27.25 -23.28 -22.22
C CYS A 5 -26.34 -24.52 -22.35
N SER A 6 -25.30 -24.44 -23.17
CA SER A 6 -24.33 -25.54 -23.38
C SER A 6 -22.89 -25.09 -23.60
N LEU A 7 -22.57 -23.80 -23.41
CA LEU A 7 -21.21 -23.25 -23.51
C LEU A 7 -20.57 -22.91 -22.15
N TRP A 8 -21.18 -23.33 -21.05
CA TRP A 8 -20.64 -23.17 -19.68
C TRP A 8 -19.99 -24.44 -19.11
N GLN A 9 -19.87 -25.49 -19.92
CA GLN A 9 -19.11 -26.67 -19.54
C GLN A 9 -17.82 -26.68 -20.37
N GLU A 10 -16.69 -26.88 -19.69
CA GLU A 10 -15.33 -27.02 -20.26
C GLU A 10 -14.48 -25.75 -20.35
N ASN A 11 -14.23 -25.12 -19.20
CA ASN A 11 -12.85 -24.87 -18.78
C ASN A 11 -12.78 -24.61 -17.27
N SER A 12 -12.95 -25.67 -16.49
CA SER A 12 -12.46 -25.77 -15.11
C SER A 12 -10.91 -25.84 -15.06
N LEU A 13 -10.23 -25.19 -16.00
CA LEU A 13 -8.81 -24.92 -15.92
C LEU A 13 -8.66 -23.87 -14.83
N SER A 14 -8.33 -24.34 -13.63
CA SER A 14 -7.79 -23.55 -12.52
C SER A 14 -7.07 -22.31 -13.08
N VAL A 15 -7.71 -21.14 -12.96
CA VAL A 15 -7.20 -19.87 -13.47
C VAL A 15 -5.95 -19.55 -12.64
N LYS A 16 -4.80 -20.07 -13.08
CA LYS A 16 -3.52 -19.94 -12.36
C LYS A 16 -2.92 -18.54 -12.48
N ARG A 17 -3.46 -17.71 -13.36
CA ARG A 17 -2.90 -16.41 -13.74
C ARG A 17 -4.01 -15.37 -13.83
N PHE A 18 -3.94 -14.35 -12.98
CA PHE A 18 -4.78 -13.17 -13.08
C PHE A 18 -4.09 -12.19 -14.02
N VAL A 19 -4.81 -11.76 -15.05
CA VAL A 19 -4.35 -10.76 -16.01
C VAL A 19 -4.95 -9.42 -15.61
N PHE A 20 -4.10 -8.44 -15.30
CA PHE A 20 -4.58 -7.07 -15.11
C PHE A 20 -5.09 -6.49 -16.44
N ALA A 21 -6.29 -5.91 -16.42
CA ALA A 21 -6.86 -5.19 -17.56
C ALA A 21 -5.90 -4.08 -18.04
N LYS A 22 -5.93 -3.73 -19.34
CA LYS A 22 -5.16 -2.57 -19.86
C LYS A 22 -5.69 -1.32 -19.15
N PHE A 23 -4.79 -0.61 -18.44
CA PHE A 23 -5.12 0.69 -17.85
C PHE A 23 -5.46 1.70 -18.96
N SER A 24 -4.76 1.63 -20.10
CA SER A 24 -5.11 2.32 -21.34
C SER A 24 -4.62 1.51 -22.56
N GLU A 25 -5.28 1.72 -23.71
CA GLU A 25 -4.85 1.22 -25.01
C GLU A 25 -3.77 2.11 -25.64
N ASP A 26 -3.68 3.38 -25.22
CA ASP A 26 -2.67 4.32 -25.70
C ASP A 26 -1.32 4.12 -24.98
N PRO A 27 -0.22 3.85 -25.72
CA PRO A 27 1.11 3.72 -25.14
C PRO A 27 1.61 4.99 -24.45
N GLY A 28 1.18 6.18 -24.88
CA GLY A 28 1.56 7.47 -24.30
C GLY A 28 1.01 7.63 -22.88
N GLU A 29 -0.27 7.31 -22.67
CA GLU A 29 -0.89 7.35 -21.34
C GLU A 29 -0.24 6.37 -20.35
N CYS A 30 0.09 5.15 -20.79
CA CYS A 30 0.79 4.18 -19.93
C CYS A 30 2.18 4.68 -19.50
N PHE A 31 2.90 5.37 -20.40
CA PHE A 31 4.21 5.94 -20.09
C PHE A 31 4.12 7.12 -19.09
N LEU A 32 3.12 7.99 -19.25
CA LEU A 32 2.87 9.07 -18.29
C LEU A 32 2.52 8.52 -16.90
N LEU A 33 1.66 7.51 -16.83
CA LEU A 33 1.31 6.84 -15.57
C LEU A 33 2.54 6.19 -14.94
N PHE A 34 3.39 5.53 -15.71
CA PHE A 34 4.64 4.94 -15.22
C PHE A 34 5.53 5.99 -14.55
N ILE A 35 5.78 7.13 -15.23
CA ILE A 35 6.60 8.22 -14.68
C ILE A 35 5.96 8.77 -13.41
N PHE A 36 4.66 9.04 -13.44
CA PHE A 36 3.93 9.60 -12.30
C PHE A 36 3.98 8.69 -11.08
N ILE A 37 3.71 7.39 -11.26
CA ILE A 37 3.76 6.39 -10.19
C ILE A 37 5.18 6.24 -9.64
N LEU A 38 6.18 6.22 -10.52
CA LEU A 38 7.59 6.13 -10.11
C LEU A 38 8.01 7.34 -9.27
N PHE A 39 7.61 8.55 -9.68
CA PHE A 39 7.90 9.77 -8.95
C PHE A 39 7.25 9.75 -7.56
N MET A 40 5.95 9.42 -7.48
CA MET A 40 5.23 9.30 -6.21
C MET A 40 5.88 8.26 -5.29
N PHE A 41 6.32 7.13 -5.83
CA PHE A 41 7.02 6.09 -5.07
C PHE A 41 8.32 6.59 -4.45
N LEU A 42 9.17 7.25 -5.23
CA LEU A 42 10.43 7.80 -4.75
C LEU A 42 10.20 8.91 -3.71
N ALA A 43 9.20 9.76 -3.93
CA ALA A 43 8.82 10.81 -2.99
C ALA A 43 8.34 10.22 -1.65
N SER A 44 7.46 9.23 -1.68
CA SER A 44 6.99 8.54 -0.48
C SER A 44 8.12 7.81 0.26
N LEU A 45 8.99 7.11 -0.47
CA LEU A 45 10.13 6.42 0.15
C LEU A 45 11.07 7.40 0.84
N THR A 46 11.39 8.51 0.16
CA THR A 46 12.27 9.55 0.70
C THR A 46 11.64 10.22 1.91
N GLY A 47 10.37 10.63 1.81
CA GLY A 47 9.65 11.31 2.89
C GLY A 47 9.56 10.45 4.15
N ASN A 48 9.09 9.21 4.03
CA ASN A 48 8.94 8.32 5.18
C ASN A 48 10.31 7.92 5.78
N THR A 49 11.35 7.76 4.96
CA THR A 49 12.70 7.50 5.46
C THR A 49 13.26 8.70 6.22
N LEU A 50 13.04 9.92 5.73
CA LEU A 50 13.44 11.15 6.42
C LEU A 50 12.72 11.30 7.76
N ILE A 51 11.41 11.01 7.82
CA ILE A 51 10.63 11.04 9.07
C ILE A 51 11.21 10.03 10.07
N ALA A 52 11.41 8.78 9.64
CA ALA A 52 11.99 7.74 10.50
C ALA A 52 13.40 8.14 11.01
N LEU A 53 14.25 8.67 10.13
CA LEU A 53 15.59 9.12 10.48
C LEU A 53 15.56 10.31 11.46
N ALA A 54 14.69 11.29 11.24
CA ALA A 54 14.54 12.45 12.11
C ALA A 54 14.13 12.04 13.53
N ILE A 55 13.22 11.07 13.65
CA ILE A 55 12.77 10.54 14.94
C ILE A 55 13.91 9.76 15.63
N CYS A 56 14.62 8.89 14.90
CA CYS A 56 15.72 8.10 15.46
C CYS A 56 16.92 8.95 15.90
N THR A 57 17.16 10.09 15.24
CA THR A 57 18.33 10.96 15.52
C THR A 57 18.05 12.03 16.58
N SER A 58 16.78 12.35 16.83
CA SER A 58 16.39 13.45 17.72
C SER A 58 15.75 12.94 19.01
N PRO A 59 16.49 12.87 20.13
CA PRO A 59 15.94 12.43 21.42
C PRO A 59 14.85 13.39 21.96
N ALA A 60 14.81 14.64 21.51
CA ALA A 60 13.75 15.60 21.83
C ALA A 60 12.37 15.22 21.23
N LEU A 61 12.33 14.30 20.26
CA LEU A 61 11.11 13.79 19.64
C LEU A 61 10.65 12.46 20.28
N HIS A 62 11.21 12.01 21.41
CA HIS A 62 10.73 10.80 22.10
C HIS A 62 9.42 11.02 22.89
N THR A 63 8.38 11.53 22.22
CA THR A 63 7.01 11.50 22.73
C THR A 63 6.23 10.33 22.11
N PRO A 64 5.16 9.82 22.75
CA PRO A 64 4.41 8.65 22.27
C PRO A 64 3.95 8.81 20.81
N MET A 65 3.59 10.03 20.42
CA MET A 65 3.16 10.40 19.08
C MET A 65 4.21 10.10 18.00
N TYR A 66 5.49 10.42 18.23
CA TYR A 66 6.55 10.21 17.25
C TYR A 66 6.94 8.73 17.14
N PHE A 67 6.78 7.94 18.20
CA PHE A 67 6.91 6.49 18.09
C PHE A 67 5.86 5.91 17.11
N PHE A 68 4.59 6.33 17.22
CA PHE A 68 3.57 5.92 16.25
C PHE A 68 3.90 6.40 14.83
N LEU A 69 4.44 7.61 14.69
CA LEU A 69 4.82 8.18 13.39
C LEU A 69 5.97 7.40 12.72
N ALA A 70 6.95 6.91 13.50
CA ALA A 70 8.02 6.06 13.00
C ALA A 70 7.49 4.70 12.52
N ASN A 71 6.58 4.08 13.28
CA ASN A 71 5.92 2.83 12.88
C ASN A 71 5.08 3.02 11.61
N LEU A 72 4.34 4.13 11.52
CA LEU A 72 3.57 4.48 10.33
C LEU A 72 4.48 4.68 9.11
N SER A 73 5.61 5.36 9.29
CA SER A 73 6.59 5.57 8.21
C SER A 73 7.18 4.26 7.70
N LEU A 74 7.54 3.34 8.59
CA LEU A 74 8.03 2.01 8.21
C LEU A 74 6.95 1.18 7.50
N LEU A 75 5.71 1.27 7.98
CA LEU A 75 4.57 0.61 7.38
C LEU A 75 4.31 1.11 5.96
N GLU A 76 4.33 2.43 5.74
CA GLU A 76 4.13 3.06 4.43
C GLU A 76 5.23 2.66 3.43
N ILE A 77 6.49 2.57 3.88
CA ILE A 77 7.60 2.07 3.06
C ILE A 77 7.37 0.61 2.67
N GLY A 78 7.01 -0.26 3.62
CA GLY A 78 6.74 -1.68 3.34
C GLY A 78 5.57 -1.88 2.39
N TYR A 79 4.49 -1.11 2.61
CA TYR A 79 3.30 -1.12 1.78
C TYR A 79 3.61 -0.71 0.33
N THR A 80 4.23 0.47 0.14
CA THR A 80 4.59 0.97 -1.19
C THR A 80 5.58 0.06 -1.92
N CYS A 81 6.58 -0.50 -1.22
CA CYS A 81 7.53 -1.44 -1.81
C CYS A 81 6.90 -2.78 -2.21
N SER A 82 5.81 -3.21 -1.57
CA SER A 82 5.12 -4.45 -1.93
C SER A 82 4.16 -4.30 -3.12
N VAL A 83 3.54 -3.13 -3.27
CA VAL A 83 2.48 -2.88 -4.26
C VAL A 83 3.02 -2.20 -5.53
N ILE A 84 3.83 -1.14 -5.38
CA ILE A 84 4.22 -0.28 -6.50
C ILE A 84 5.11 -1.00 -7.53
N PRO A 85 6.13 -1.80 -7.16
CA PRO A 85 6.99 -2.45 -8.15
C PRO A 85 6.22 -3.39 -9.08
N LYS A 86 5.19 -4.06 -8.55
CA LYS A 86 4.31 -4.94 -9.33
C LYS A 86 3.41 -4.15 -10.29
N MET A 87 2.92 -2.99 -9.85
CA MET A 87 2.14 -2.08 -10.68
C MET A 87 2.99 -1.43 -11.79
N LEU A 88 4.23 -1.04 -11.50
CA LEU A 88 5.16 -0.54 -12.52
C LEU A 88 5.52 -1.63 -13.53
N GLN A 89 5.76 -2.86 -13.06
CA GLN A 89 6.04 -4.00 -13.95
C GLN A 89 4.87 -4.30 -14.91
N SER A 90 3.62 -4.14 -14.45
CA SER A 90 2.43 -4.37 -15.30
C SER A 90 2.18 -3.26 -16.33
N LEU A 91 2.76 -2.07 -16.13
CA LEU A 91 2.71 -0.96 -17.09
C LEU A 91 3.77 -1.08 -18.19
N VAL A 92 4.96 -1.61 -17.88
CA VAL A 92 6.07 -1.74 -18.85
C VAL A 92 6.00 -3.04 -19.65
N THR A 93 5.51 -4.13 -19.06
CA THR A 93 5.54 -5.46 -19.68
C THR A 93 4.15 -5.88 -20.13
N GLU A 94 3.97 -6.37 -21.37
CA GLU A 94 2.73 -7.03 -21.78
C GLU A 94 2.39 -8.30 -20.97
N ALA A 95 3.36 -8.83 -20.23
CA ALA A 95 3.22 -9.94 -19.30
C ALA A 95 2.47 -9.51 -18.01
N ARG A 96 1.17 -9.25 -18.16
CA ARG A 96 0.21 -8.77 -17.14
C ARG A 96 -0.21 -9.82 -16.10
N GLY A 97 0.53 -10.92 -16.00
CA GLY A 97 0.11 -12.09 -15.23
C GLY A 97 0.68 -12.10 -13.83
N ILE A 98 -0.14 -11.80 -12.82
CA ILE A 98 0.18 -12.18 -11.44
C ILE A 98 -0.29 -13.62 -11.20
N SER A 99 0.50 -14.44 -10.51
CA SER A 99 0.04 -15.76 -10.09
C SER A 99 -1.09 -15.61 -9.07
N ARG A 100 -1.97 -16.62 -8.98
CA ARG A 100 -3.03 -16.64 -7.94
C ARG A 100 -2.46 -16.48 -6.53
N GLU A 101 -1.34 -17.12 -6.25
CA GLU A 101 -0.65 -17.00 -4.96
C GLU A 101 -0.08 -15.60 -4.76
N GLY A 102 0.57 -15.01 -5.78
CA GLY A 102 1.09 -13.65 -5.70
C GLY A 102 -0.01 -12.60 -5.46
N CYS A 103 -1.17 -12.77 -6.10
CA CYS A 103 -2.35 -11.92 -5.87
C CYS A 103 -2.88 -12.07 -4.44
N ALA A 104 -3.03 -13.31 -3.96
CA ALA A 104 -3.46 -13.57 -2.59
C ALA A 104 -2.50 -12.96 -1.56
N THR A 105 -1.19 -13.10 -1.77
CA THR A 105 -0.16 -12.50 -0.93
C THR A 105 -0.22 -10.97 -0.96
N GLN A 106 -0.41 -10.36 -2.13
CA GLN A 106 -0.52 -8.90 -2.26
C GLN A 106 -1.77 -8.36 -1.54
N ILE A 107 -2.93 -9.00 -1.71
CA ILE A 107 -4.17 -8.61 -1.02
C ILE A 107 -4.03 -8.77 0.49
N PHE A 108 -3.39 -9.85 0.93
CA PHE A 108 -3.14 -10.09 2.35
C PHE A 108 -2.28 -8.97 2.96
N PHE A 109 -1.12 -8.67 2.36
CA PHE A 109 -0.25 -7.59 2.84
C PHE A 109 -0.94 -6.22 2.79
N PHE A 110 -1.65 -5.92 1.70
CA PHE A 110 -2.42 -4.68 1.57
C PHE A 110 -3.43 -4.52 2.70
N THR A 111 -4.20 -5.58 3.00
CA THR A 111 -5.21 -5.57 4.06
C THR A 111 -4.55 -5.43 5.43
N PHE A 112 -3.46 -6.18 5.67
CA PHE A 112 -2.73 -6.15 6.93
C PHE A 112 -2.12 -4.77 7.21
N PHE A 113 -1.47 -4.17 6.22
CA PHE A 113 -0.91 -2.82 6.32
C PHE A 113 -2.02 -1.78 6.51
N GLY A 114 -3.11 -1.85 5.74
CA GLY A 114 -4.23 -0.92 5.90
C GLY A 114 -4.91 -0.98 7.28
N ILE A 115 -5.11 -2.18 7.83
CA ILE A 115 -5.64 -2.34 9.20
C ILE A 115 -4.67 -1.72 10.21
N THR A 116 -3.38 -2.00 10.08
CA THR A 116 -2.36 -1.51 11.02
C THR A 116 -2.21 0.01 10.92
N GLU A 117 -2.27 0.59 9.72
CA GLU A 117 -2.35 2.04 9.50
C GLU A 117 -3.55 2.65 10.24
N CYS A 118 -4.75 2.08 10.06
CA CYS A 118 -5.96 2.56 10.73
C CYS A 118 -5.82 2.50 12.26
N CYS A 119 -5.25 1.43 12.80
CA CYS A 119 -4.99 1.29 14.23
C CYS A 119 -3.97 2.33 14.73
N LEU A 120 -2.91 2.60 13.98
CA LEU A 120 -1.91 3.61 14.33
C LEU A 120 -2.50 5.03 14.28
N LEU A 121 -3.27 5.36 13.25
CA LEU A 121 -3.98 6.65 13.14
C LEU A 121 -4.95 6.84 14.31
N ALA A 122 -5.71 5.80 14.67
CA ALA A 122 -6.60 5.83 15.83
C ALA A 122 -5.84 6.00 17.15
N ALA A 123 -4.71 5.31 17.32
CA ALA A 123 -3.87 5.47 18.51
C ALA A 123 -3.29 6.89 18.62
N MET A 124 -2.84 7.49 17.51
CA MET A 124 -2.37 8.88 17.48
C MET A 124 -3.50 9.87 17.81
N ALA A 125 -4.70 9.66 17.26
CA ALA A 125 -5.86 10.48 17.57
C ALA A 125 -6.24 10.37 19.06
N PHE A 126 -6.20 9.16 19.61
CA PHE A 126 -6.47 8.90 21.03
C PHE A 126 -5.41 9.52 21.95
N ASP A 127 -4.12 9.44 21.58
CA ASP A 127 -3.03 10.09 22.29
C ASP A 127 -3.24 11.61 22.37
N ARG A 128 -3.58 12.24 21.24
CA ARG A 128 -3.90 13.68 21.20
C ARG A 128 -5.15 14.02 22.01
N TYR A 129 -6.18 13.18 21.97
CA TYR A 129 -7.38 13.36 22.79
C TYR A 129 -7.06 13.31 24.29
N MET A 130 -6.28 12.34 24.73
CA MET A 130 -5.88 12.20 26.14
C MET A 130 -5.02 13.37 26.62
N ALA A 131 -4.10 13.85 25.79
CA ALA A 131 -3.29 15.02 26.10
C ALA A 131 -4.13 16.30 26.30
N ILE A 132 -5.27 16.43 25.61
CA ILE A 132 -6.19 17.58 25.73
C ILE A 132 -7.16 17.40 26.90
N CYS A 133 -7.77 16.23 27.04
CA CYS A 133 -8.85 16.00 28.00
C CYS A 133 -8.37 15.74 29.42
N SER A 134 -7.13 15.27 29.61
CA SER A 134 -6.57 14.94 30.94
C SER A 134 -5.10 15.37 31.10
N PRO A 135 -4.78 16.68 30.96
CA PRO A 135 -3.40 17.15 30.96
C PRO A 135 -2.62 16.83 32.25
N LEU A 136 -3.29 16.74 33.42
CA LEU A 136 -2.63 16.42 34.70
C LEU A 136 -2.24 14.94 34.87
N HIS A 137 -2.90 14.00 34.18
CA HIS A 137 -2.60 12.56 34.24
C HIS A 137 -1.71 12.09 33.09
N TYR A 138 -1.51 12.94 32.06
CA TYR A 138 -0.74 12.60 30.87
C TYR A 138 0.76 12.91 31.03
N ALA A 139 1.14 13.76 32.00
CA ALA A 139 2.52 14.19 32.24
C ALA A 139 3.23 13.48 33.43
N THR A 140 2.54 12.55 34.10
CA THR A 140 3.06 11.73 35.22
C THR A 140 3.32 10.31 34.77
#